data_AF-A0A522IAH3-F1
#
_entry.id   AF-A0A522IAH3-F1
#
_cell.length_a   1.000
_cell.length_b   1.000
_cell.length_c   1.000
_cell.angle_alpha   90.00
_cell.angle_beta   90.00
_cell.angle_gamma   90.00
#
_symmetry.space_group_name_H-M   'P 1'
#
loop_
_entity.id
_entity.type
_entity.pdbx_description
1 polymer ?
#
loop_
_entity_poly.entity_id
_entity_poly.type
_entity_poly.pdbx_seq_one_letter_code
_entity_poly.pdbx_strand_id
1 'polypeptide(L)'
;VMTAAMRPASALSADGPLNLLNAVTLAASGAAAGQGVLVAFNNRIHCARDVIKISTYAVDAFQSPEIGALGWVQDGRVEFQRRTLRAHTVDSPFTANGPWPHVEIVASYAGVSRIAVDALVAAGVRGIVVAGTGNGSIHSTLQQALVEAAAKGVAVVRASRVGSGHVMHNGAAKDDALGFISAGTLNPYKARVLLALALARGITDRIELQRVFDTY
;
A
#
# COMPACT_ATOMS: atom_id res chain seq x y z
N VAL A 1 -6.04 3.99 16.27
CA VAL A 1 -5.88 5.21 15.45
C VAL A 1 -4.40 5.57 15.41
N MET A 2 -3.85 5.88 14.24
CA MET A 2 -2.50 6.43 14.08
C MET A 2 -2.57 7.94 13.82
N THR A 3 -1.51 8.66 14.14
CA THR A 3 -1.35 10.08 13.82
C THR A 3 0.14 10.44 13.70
N ALA A 4 0.44 11.68 13.33
CA ALA A 4 1.80 12.18 13.18
C ALA A 4 1.85 13.72 13.33
N ALA A 5 3.02 14.29 13.11
CA ALA A 5 3.20 15.74 12.91
C ALA A 5 4.16 15.96 11.73
N MET A 6 3.95 17.01 10.94
CA MET A 6 4.87 17.44 9.89
C MET A 6 5.91 18.43 10.40
N ARG A 7 5.58 19.18 11.47
CA ARG A 7 6.49 20.11 12.13
C ARG A 7 6.98 19.51 13.46
N PRO A 8 8.25 19.71 13.83
CA PRO A 8 8.73 19.29 15.15
C PRO A 8 8.01 20.07 16.26
N ALA A 9 7.98 19.52 17.47
CA ALA A 9 7.25 20.10 18.60
C ALA A 9 7.72 21.53 19.00
N SER A 10 8.97 21.90 18.68
CA SER A 10 9.55 23.21 18.94
C SER A 10 9.27 24.25 17.86
N ALA A 11 8.66 23.87 16.72
CA ALA A 11 8.39 24.80 15.63
C ALA A 11 7.23 25.75 15.95
N LEU A 12 7.28 26.94 15.36
CA LEU A 12 6.12 27.83 15.33
C LEU A 12 4.95 27.12 14.64
N SER A 13 3.79 27.17 15.28
CA SER A 13 2.55 26.53 14.79
C SER A 13 2.74 25.04 14.51
N ALA A 14 3.36 24.30 15.44
CA ALA A 14 3.45 22.85 15.38
C ALA A 14 2.06 22.21 15.28
N ASP A 15 1.89 21.25 14.37
CA ASP A 15 0.63 20.55 14.09
C ASP A 15 0.39 19.35 15.01
N GLY A 16 1.44 18.85 15.66
CA GLY A 16 1.40 17.68 16.55
C GLY A 16 0.36 17.75 17.67
N PRO A 17 0.23 18.85 18.45
CA PRO A 17 -0.75 18.92 19.54
C PRO A 17 -2.19 18.71 19.08
N LEU A 18 -2.62 19.36 17.99
CA LEU A 18 -3.97 19.21 17.47
C LEU A 18 -4.18 17.82 16.84
N ASN A 19 -3.20 17.32 16.07
CA ASN A 19 -3.26 15.99 15.49
C ASN A 19 -3.41 14.90 16.57
N LEU A 20 -2.66 15.01 17.67
CA LEU A 20 -2.75 14.09 18.81
C LEU A 20 -4.10 14.17 19.51
N LEU A 21 -4.60 15.38 19.80
CA LEU A 21 -5.92 15.60 20.40
C LEU A 21 -7.03 14.96 19.54
N ASN A 22 -7.00 15.17 18.23
CA ASN A 22 -7.95 14.60 17.30
C ASN A 22 -7.85 13.08 17.22
N ALA A 23 -6.63 12.52 17.26
CA ALA A 23 -6.44 11.09 17.25
C ALA A 23 -7.01 10.40 18.49
N VAL A 24 -6.84 11.01 19.68
CA VAL A 24 -7.43 10.54 20.93
C VAL A 24 -8.95 10.68 20.92
N THR A 25 -9.47 11.84 20.48
CA THR A 25 -10.91 12.08 20.30
C THR A 25 -11.54 11.02 19.39
N LEU A 26 -10.91 10.73 18.26
CA LEU A 26 -11.37 9.68 17.35
C LEU A 26 -11.32 8.30 17.98
N ALA A 27 -10.22 7.96 18.65
CA ALA A 27 -10.05 6.66 19.31
C ALA A 27 -11.08 6.41 20.44
N ALA A 28 -11.50 7.47 21.14
CA ALA A 28 -12.50 7.40 22.20
C ALA A 28 -13.96 7.36 21.67
N SER A 29 -14.18 7.63 20.37
CA SER A 29 -15.51 7.63 19.79
C SER A 29 -16.00 6.22 19.47
N GLY A 30 -17.21 5.88 19.94
CA GLY A 30 -17.86 4.62 19.58
C GLY A 30 -18.08 4.45 18.07
N ALA A 31 -18.18 5.56 17.32
CA ALA A 31 -18.34 5.53 15.86
C ALA A 31 -17.08 5.04 15.10
N ALA A 32 -15.91 5.05 15.75
CA ALA A 32 -14.68 4.54 15.17
C ALA A 32 -14.59 3.00 15.21
N ALA A 33 -15.41 2.34 16.03
CA ALA A 33 -15.44 0.89 16.13
C ALA A 33 -15.84 0.25 14.77
N GLY A 34 -15.13 -0.80 14.38
CA GLY A 34 -15.40 -1.50 13.12
C GLY A 34 -14.95 -0.78 11.83
N GLN A 35 -14.34 0.41 11.92
CA GLN A 35 -13.87 1.18 10.75
C GLN A 35 -12.46 0.77 10.27
N GLY A 36 -11.90 -0.31 10.82
CA GLY A 36 -10.53 -0.75 10.55
C GLY A 36 -9.46 0.11 11.22
N VAL A 37 -8.22 0.01 10.75
CA VAL A 37 -7.15 0.91 11.21
C VAL A 37 -7.33 2.29 10.56
N LEU A 38 -7.38 3.31 11.41
CA LEU A 38 -7.60 4.71 11.00
C LEU A 38 -6.36 5.56 11.19
N VAL A 39 -6.18 6.56 10.33
CA VAL A 39 -5.21 7.64 10.48
C VAL A 39 -5.96 8.96 10.68
N ALA A 40 -5.74 9.62 11.81
CA ALA A 40 -6.25 10.96 12.08
C ALA A 40 -5.14 11.98 11.84
N PHE A 41 -5.32 12.85 10.85
CA PHE A 41 -4.28 13.80 10.45
C PHE A 41 -4.92 15.04 9.83
N ASN A 42 -4.52 16.24 10.26
CA ASN A 42 -5.01 17.52 9.74
C ASN A 42 -6.56 17.59 9.66
N ASN A 43 -7.22 17.30 10.79
CA ASN A 43 -8.69 17.25 10.96
C ASN A 43 -9.44 16.22 10.09
N ARG A 44 -8.73 15.33 9.39
CA ARG A 44 -9.33 14.29 8.53
C ARG A 44 -9.14 12.90 9.10
N ILE A 45 -10.11 12.03 8.83
CA ILE A 45 -10.08 10.62 9.17
C ILE A 45 -9.84 9.83 7.89
N HIS A 46 -8.73 9.11 7.80
CA HIS A 46 -8.41 8.27 6.65
C HIS A 46 -8.41 6.79 7.02
N CYS A 47 -8.78 5.93 6.07
CA CYS A 47 -8.52 4.50 6.18
C CYS A 47 -7.02 4.22 5.95
N ALA A 48 -6.46 3.24 6.66
CA ALA A 48 -5.06 2.85 6.48
C ALA A 48 -4.75 2.37 5.06
N ARG A 49 -5.74 1.74 4.39
CA ARG A 49 -5.58 1.18 3.04
C ARG A 49 -5.30 2.23 1.97
N ASP A 50 -5.93 3.41 2.04
CA ASP A 50 -5.86 4.38 0.95
C ASP A 50 -4.98 5.61 1.28
N VAL A 51 -4.72 5.88 2.56
CA VAL A 51 -3.93 7.06 2.97
C VAL A 51 -2.46 6.96 2.57
N ILE A 52 -1.92 7.99 1.94
CA ILE A 52 -0.50 8.08 1.60
C ILE A 52 0.02 9.46 1.98
N LYS A 53 1.34 9.57 2.15
CA LYS A 53 2.01 10.85 2.29
C LYS A 53 2.33 11.41 0.89
N ILE A 54 1.64 12.47 0.47
CA ILE A 54 1.78 13.10 -0.85
C ILE A 54 2.73 14.31 -0.86
N SER A 55 3.09 14.84 0.31
CA SER A 55 3.98 15.99 0.43
C SER A 55 5.08 15.73 1.45
N THR A 56 6.28 16.19 1.13
CA THR A 56 7.44 16.10 2.02
C THR A 56 7.41 17.12 3.15
N TYR A 57 6.61 18.20 3.04
CA TYR A 57 6.66 19.33 3.98
C TYR A 57 5.30 19.90 4.41
N ALA A 58 4.24 19.75 3.61
CA ALA A 58 2.97 20.41 3.88
C ALA A 58 2.24 19.80 5.09
N VAL A 59 1.55 20.62 5.90
CA VAL A 59 0.81 20.15 7.09
C VAL A 59 -0.43 19.32 6.76
N ASP A 60 -0.82 19.25 5.49
CA ASP A 60 -1.89 18.41 4.96
C ASP A 60 -1.33 17.24 4.11
N ALA A 61 -0.09 16.81 4.38
CA ALA A 61 0.63 15.83 3.58
C ALA A 61 -0.01 14.44 3.50
N PHE A 62 -0.86 14.03 4.43
CA PHE A 62 -1.55 12.74 4.38
C PHE A 62 -2.89 12.89 3.67
N GLN A 63 -3.06 12.16 2.56
CA GLN A 63 -4.25 12.20 1.73
C GLN A 63 -4.65 10.80 1.27
N SER A 64 -5.94 10.63 0.96
CA SER A 64 -6.48 9.45 0.27
C SER A 64 -6.94 9.87 -1.12
N PRO A 65 -6.05 9.91 -2.12
CA PRO A 65 -6.25 10.70 -3.35
C PRO A 65 -7.43 10.24 -4.23
N GLU A 66 -7.74 8.94 -4.27
CA GLU A 66 -8.77 8.40 -5.18
C GLU A 66 -10.17 8.40 -4.54
N ILE A 67 -10.28 7.85 -3.33
CA ILE A 67 -11.58 7.57 -2.67
C ILE A 67 -11.77 8.46 -1.43
N GLY A 68 -10.90 9.44 -1.21
CA GLY A 68 -11.05 10.47 -0.19
C GLY A 68 -10.92 10.00 1.26
N ALA A 69 -10.98 10.96 2.19
CA ALA A 69 -11.08 10.68 3.61
C ALA A 69 -12.42 9.99 3.93
N LEU A 70 -12.46 9.24 5.03
CA LEU A 70 -13.68 8.66 5.57
C LEU A 70 -14.59 9.70 6.21
N GLY A 71 -14.01 10.80 6.69
CA GLY A 71 -14.71 11.86 7.39
C GLY A 71 -13.76 12.83 8.08
N TRP A 72 -14.26 13.49 9.13
CA TRP A 72 -13.54 14.55 9.85
C TRP A 72 -13.56 14.34 11.36
N VAL A 73 -12.51 14.83 12.00
CA VAL A 73 -12.44 15.03 13.44
C VAL A 73 -12.02 16.47 13.70
N GLN A 74 -12.94 17.25 14.25
CA GLN A 74 -12.77 18.68 14.44
C GLN A 74 -13.63 19.15 15.61
N ASP A 75 -13.10 20.07 16.44
CA ASP A 75 -13.83 20.69 17.56
C ASP A 75 -14.48 19.64 18.50
N GLY A 76 -13.76 18.54 18.75
CA GLY A 76 -14.21 17.44 19.60
C GLY A 76 -15.27 16.53 18.97
N ARG A 77 -15.65 16.76 17.71
CA ARG A 77 -16.68 15.99 16.99
C ARG A 77 -16.03 15.03 16.01
N VAL A 78 -16.63 13.85 15.87
CA VAL A 78 -16.22 12.80 14.92
C VAL A 78 -17.39 12.54 13.99
N GLU A 79 -17.17 12.71 12.69
CA GLU A 79 -18.20 12.51 11.68
C GLU A 79 -17.64 11.66 10.53
N PHE A 80 -18.29 10.53 10.26
CA PHE A 80 -17.99 9.66 9.12
C PHE A 80 -19.03 9.87 8.01
N GLN A 81 -18.56 10.01 6.78
CA GLN A 81 -19.40 10.05 5.56
C GLN A 81 -19.13 8.86 4.63
N ARG A 82 -18.02 8.14 4.85
CA ARG A 82 -17.64 6.95 4.07
C ARG A 82 -17.13 5.86 5.02
N ARG A 83 -17.08 4.63 4.50
CA ARG A 83 -16.45 3.47 5.15
C ARG A 83 -15.63 2.69 4.14
N THR A 84 -14.66 1.92 4.62
CA THR A 84 -13.90 0.99 3.77
C THR A 84 -14.80 -0.21 3.42
N LEU A 85 -14.79 -0.60 2.13
CA LEU A 85 -15.51 -1.77 1.63
C LEU A 85 -14.60 -3.01 1.50
N ARG A 86 -13.28 -2.80 1.46
CA ARG A 86 -12.28 -3.87 1.46
C ARG A 86 -12.23 -4.53 2.82
N ALA A 87 -12.16 -5.85 2.86
CA ALA A 87 -12.09 -6.59 4.11
C ALA A 87 -10.83 -6.18 4.89
N HIS A 88 -10.95 -6.05 6.21
CA HIS A 88 -9.86 -5.61 7.07
C HIS A 88 -10.00 -6.18 8.47
N THR A 89 -8.93 -6.09 9.27
CA THR A 89 -8.95 -6.47 10.69
C THR A 89 -9.47 -7.89 10.90
N VAL A 90 -10.57 -8.08 11.63
CA VAL A 90 -11.17 -9.38 11.94
C VAL A 90 -11.72 -10.12 10.72
N ASP A 91 -12.01 -9.40 9.63
CA ASP A 91 -12.47 -9.99 8.36
C ASP A 91 -11.30 -10.41 7.45
N SER A 92 -10.06 -10.32 7.93
CA SER A 92 -8.87 -10.71 7.19
C SER A 92 -8.30 -12.05 7.68
N PRO A 93 -7.84 -12.95 6.80
CA PRO A 93 -7.30 -14.26 7.16
C PRO A 93 -5.82 -14.19 7.59
N PHE A 94 -5.21 -13.01 7.57
CA PHE A 94 -3.77 -12.85 7.80
C PHE A 94 -3.44 -12.82 9.30
N THR A 95 -2.45 -13.61 9.68
CA THR A 95 -1.91 -13.68 11.06
C THR A 95 -0.39 -13.52 11.05
N ALA A 96 0.17 -12.79 12.01
CA ALA A 96 1.60 -12.50 12.10
C ALA A 96 2.39 -13.56 12.90
N ASN A 97 2.11 -14.85 12.67
CA ASN A 97 2.61 -15.93 13.53
C ASN A 97 3.79 -16.72 12.93
N GLY A 98 4.25 -16.37 11.72
CA GLY A 98 5.30 -17.07 11.00
C GLY A 98 6.46 -16.17 10.57
N PRO A 99 7.55 -16.75 10.03
CA PRO A 99 8.67 -15.96 9.50
C PRO A 99 8.19 -15.10 8.33
N TRP A 100 8.66 -13.85 8.30
CA TRP A 100 8.30 -12.91 7.24
C TRP A 100 9.09 -13.24 5.96
N PRO A 101 8.41 -13.54 4.84
CA PRO A 101 9.09 -13.78 3.57
C PRO A 101 9.77 -12.50 3.09
N HIS A 102 10.96 -12.64 2.49
CA HIS A 102 11.62 -11.52 1.84
C HIS A 102 10.82 -11.07 0.63
N VAL A 103 10.28 -9.85 0.71
CA VAL A 103 9.56 -9.19 -0.37
C VAL A 103 10.17 -7.81 -0.58
N GLU A 104 10.65 -7.57 -1.79
CA GLU A 104 11.38 -6.34 -2.13
C GLU A 104 10.66 -5.51 -3.20
N ILE A 105 11.02 -4.24 -3.27
CA ILE A 105 10.47 -3.30 -4.25
C ILE A 105 11.56 -2.89 -5.22
N VAL A 106 11.29 -3.01 -6.52
CA VAL A 106 12.16 -2.48 -7.57
C VAL A 106 11.42 -1.39 -8.35
N ALA A 107 12.14 -0.40 -8.87
CA ALA A 107 11.54 0.70 -9.62
C ALA A 107 11.81 0.57 -11.13
N SER A 108 10.79 0.84 -11.94
CA SER A 108 10.94 1.02 -13.38
C SER A 108 11.25 2.47 -13.70
N TYR A 109 12.28 2.70 -14.54
CA TYR A 109 12.70 4.02 -15.01
C TYR A 109 13.49 3.90 -16.31
N ALA A 110 13.78 5.03 -16.97
CA ALA A 110 14.55 5.03 -18.22
C ALA A 110 15.97 4.49 -17.98
N GLY A 111 16.39 3.50 -18.77
CA GLY A 111 17.72 2.90 -18.64
C GLY A 111 17.92 2.00 -17.41
N VAL A 112 16.83 1.54 -16.76
CA VAL A 112 16.94 0.57 -15.67
C VAL A 112 17.58 -0.75 -16.13
N SER A 113 18.50 -1.28 -15.32
CA SER A 113 19.17 -2.56 -15.57
C SER A 113 18.45 -3.72 -14.87
N ARG A 114 18.85 -4.96 -15.19
CA ARG A 114 18.34 -6.18 -14.52
C ARG A 114 19.02 -6.50 -13.19
N ILE A 115 20.13 -5.81 -12.87
CA ILE A 115 21.04 -6.14 -11.76
C ILE A 115 20.29 -6.32 -10.43
N ALA A 116 19.37 -5.41 -10.10
CA ALA A 116 18.61 -5.49 -8.86
C ALA A 116 17.77 -6.76 -8.78
N VAL A 117 17.06 -7.12 -9.86
CA VAL A 117 16.22 -8.32 -9.89
C VAL A 117 17.07 -9.58 -9.77
N ASP A 118 18.17 -9.66 -10.53
CA ASP A 118 19.05 -10.83 -10.49
C ASP A 118 19.66 -11.05 -9.11
N ALA A 119 20.13 -9.98 -8.46
CA ALA A 119 20.70 -10.04 -7.12
C ALA A 119 19.66 -10.47 -6.07
N LEU A 120 18.45 -9.95 -6.15
CA LEU A 120 17.35 -10.32 -5.26
C LEU A 120 16.94 -11.78 -5.42
N VAL A 121 16.85 -12.26 -6.67
CA VAL A 121 16.57 -13.67 -6.96
C VAL A 121 17.70 -14.57 -6.42
N ALA A 122 18.96 -14.19 -6.61
CA ALA A 122 20.10 -14.92 -6.07
C ALA A 122 20.11 -14.96 -4.53
N ALA A 123 19.61 -13.90 -3.88
CA ALA A 123 19.44 -13.83 -2.42
C ALA A 123 18.22 -14.61 -1.89
N GLY A 124 17.41 -15.23 -2.76
CA GLY A 124 16.26 -16.04 -2.35
C GLY A 124 15.00 -15.24 -2.02
N VAL A 125 14.82 -14.06 -2.64
CA VAL A 125 13.60 -13.27 -2.48
C VAL A 125 12.36 -14.10 -2.85
N ARG A 126 11.28 -13.96 -2.09
CA ARG A 126 10.02 -14.70 -2.31
C ARG A 126 9.00 -13.90 -3.10
N GLY A 127 9.12 -12.57 -3.11
CA GLY A 127 8.29 -11.71 -3.94
C GLY A 127 8.96 -10.40 -4.31
N ILE A 128 8.60 -9.87 -5.47
CA ILE A 128 9.06 -8.57 -5.96
C ILE A 128 7.85 -7.73 -6.35
N VAL A 129 7.75 -6.54 -5.79
CA VAL A 129 6.79 -5.52 -6.22
C VAL A 129 7.50 -4.53 -7.14
N VAL A 130 6.91 -4.25 -8.29
CA VAL A 130 7.47 -3.32 -9.27
C VAL A 130 6.74 -2.00 -9.17
N ALA A 131 7.47 -0.94 -8.81
CA ALA A 131 7.02 0.43 -8.97
C ALA A 131 7.13 0.82 -10.45
N GLY A 132 6.12 0.41 -11.25
CA GLY A 132 6.02 0.71 -12.67
C GLY A 132 5.79 2.20 -12.96
N THR A 133 5.91 2.59 -14.22
CA THR A 133 5.59 3.94 -14.69
C THR A 133 4.14 4.03 -15.17
N GLY A 134 3.50 5.21 -15.05
CA GLY A 134 2.13 5.40 -15.54
C GLY A 134 1.15 4.36 -14.99
N ASN A 135 0.46 3.65 -15.87
CA ASN A 135 -0.46 2.54 -15.52
C ASN A 135 0.28 1.22 -15.24
N GLY A 136 1.38 1.28 -14.49
CA GLY A 136 2.21 0.14 -14.14
C GLY A 136 3.05 -0.43 -15.29
N SER A 137 3.37 0.35 -16.32
CA SER A 137 4.26 -0.06 -17.41
C SER A 137 5.68 -0.32 -16.90
N ILE A 138 6.36 -1.33 -17.46
CA ILE A 138 7.68 -1.77 -17.02
C ILE A 138 8.65 -1.64 -18.21
N HIS A 139 9.84 -1.11 -17.95
CA HIS A 139 10.90 -1.07 -18.96
C HIS A 139 11.25 -2.50 -19.41
N SER A 140 11.44 -2.71 -20.71
CA SER A 140 11.61 -4.05 -21.31
C SER A 140 12.70 -4.90 -20.64
N THR A 141 13.88 -4.32 -20.39
CA THR A 141 14.99 -4.99 -19.68
C THR A 141 14.58 -5.50 -18.29
N LEU A 142 13.86 -4.68 -17.53
CA LEU A 142 13.41 -5.05 -16.19
C LEU A 142 12.29 -6.09 -16.27
N GLN A 143 11.35 -5.93 -17.21
CA GLN A 143 10.26 -6.88 -17.43
C GLN A 143 10.79 -8.27 -17.77
N GLN A 144 11.80 -8.37 -18.64
CA GLN A 144 12.42 -9.65 -18.98
C GLN A 144 12.97 -10.36 -17.73
N ALA A 145 13.74 -9.65 -16.89
CA ALA A 145 14.28 -10.22 -15.66
C ALA A 145 13.18 -10.66 -14.67
N LEU A 146 12.08 -9.90 -14.60
CA LEU A 146 10.94 -10.23 -13.75
C LEU A 146 10.15 -11.45 -14.25
N VAL A 147 9.99 -11.61 -15.56
CA VAL A 147 9.40 -12.81 -16.16
C VAL A 147 10.25 -14.03 -15.83
N GLU A 148 11.58 -13.92 -15.95
CA GLU A 148 12.52 -14.98 -15.57
C GLU A 148 12.45 -15.29 -14.06
N ALA A 149 12.27 -14.28 -13.20
CA ALA A 149 12.08 -14.46 -11.76
C ALA A 149 10.75 -15.17 -11.45
N ALA A 150 9.66 -14.78 -12.12
CA ALA A 150 8.36 -15.42 -11.98
C ALA A 150 8.40 -16.90 -12.38
N ALA A 151 9.11 -17.23 -13.46
CA ALA A 151 9.34 -18.61 -13.89
C ALA A 151 10.12 -19.45 -12.85
N LYS A 152 10.88 -18.82 -11.95
CA LYS A 152 11.57 -19.45 -10.81
C LYS A 152 10.72 -19.50 -9.54
N GLY A 153 9.44 -19.12 -9.61
CA GLY A 153 8.51 -19.14 -8.48
C GLY A 153 8.54 -17.91 -7.58
N VAL A 154 9.19 -16.82 -7.99
CA VAL A 154 9.10 -15.53 -7.28
C VAL A 154 7.77 -14.85 -7.62
N ALA A 155 6.99 -14.48 -6.60
CA ALA A 155 5.74 -13.75 -6.84
C ALA A 155 6.04 -12.31 -7.32
N VAL A 156 5.58 -11.94 -8.52
CA VAL A 156 5.80 -10.59 -9.06
C VAL A 156 4.49 -9.80 -9.07
N VAL A 157 4.47 -8.67 -8.38
CA VAL A 157 3.32 -7.75 -8.33
C VAL A 157 3.64 -6.46 -9.07
N ARG A 158 2.79 -6.11 -10.03
CA ARG A 158 2.85 -4.87 -10.81
C ARG A 158 2.05 -3.77 -10.12
N ALA A 159 2.74 -2.76 -9.62
CA ALA A 159 2.19 -1.54 -9.05
C ALA A 159 2.64 -0.31 -9.86
N SER A 160 2.33 0.88 -9.38
CA SER A 160 2.77 2.14 -10.02
C SER A 160 3.43 3.09 -9.03
N ARG A 161 4.52 3.72 -9.45
CA ARG A 161 5.20 4.79 -8.69
C ARG A 161 4.41 6.10 -8.63
N VAL A 162 3.33 6.23 -9.43
CA VAL A 162 2.55 7.48 -9.57
C VAL A 162 1.86 7.86 -8.25
N GLY A 163 1.50 6.87 -7.42
CA GLY A 163 0.94 7.10 -6.10
C GLY A 163 -0.59 7.23 -6.08
N SER A 164 -1.26 7.31 -7.22
CA SER A 164 -2.72 7.26 -7.34
C SER A 164 -3.16 6.51 -8.60
N GLY A 165 -4.45 6.24 -8.74
CA GLY A 165 -5.05 5.45 -9.81
C GLY A 165 -5.16 3.95 -9.53
N HIS A 166 -5.58 3.21 -10.56
CA HIS A 166 -5.84 1.77 -10.50
C HIS A 166 -5.08 1.03 -11.62
N VAL A 167 -4.15 0.15 -11.23
CA VAL A 167 -3.46 -0.75 -12.16
C VAL A 167 -4.39 -1.93 -12.46
N MET A 168 -5.04 -1.93 -13.62
CA MET A 168 -5.99 -2.99 -13.98
C MET A 168 -5.24 -4.29 -14.34
N HIS A 169 -5.70 -5.41 -13.76
CA HIS A 169 -5.23 -6.74 -14.12
C HIS A 169 -5.59 -7.06 -15.57
N ASN A 170 -4.61 -7.53 -16.36
CA ASN A 170 -4.71 -7.72 -17.81
C ASN A 170 -5.14 -6.47 -18.60
N GLY A 171 -4.94 -5.27 -18.04
CA GLY A 171 -5.21 -4.00 -18.70
C GLY A 171 -4.04 -3.55 -19.58
N ALA A 172 -3.19 -2.68 -19.04
CA ALA A 172 -2.03 -2.13 -19.76
C ALA A 172 -0.92 -3.17 -20.06
N ALA A 173 -0.94 -4.31 -19.38
CA ALA A 173 -0.05 -5.44 -19.63
C ALA A 173 -0.86 -6.74 -19.56
N LYS A 174 -0.39 -7.78 -20.27
CA LYS A 174 -0.97 -9.14 -20.22
C LYS A 174 -0.41 -9.90 -19.01
N ASP A 175 -0.84 -9.52 -17.80
CA ASP A 175 -0.32 -10.07 -16.53
C ASP A 175 -0.35 -11.60 -16.49
N ASP A 176 -1.42 -12.21 -17.01
CA ASP A 176 -1.56 -13.66 -17.06
C ASP A 176 -0.52 -14.33 -17.96
N ALA A 177 -0.18 -13.70 -19.08
CA ALA A 177 0.86 -14.19 -19.96
C ALA A 177 2.27 -13.98 -19.38
N LEU A 178 2.44 -12.94 -18.55
CA LEU A 178 3.73 -12.57 -17.95
C LEU A 178 4.01 -13.29 -16.62
N GLY A 179 3.03 -13.94 -16.00
CA GLY A 179 3.21 -14.54 -14.67
C GLY A 179 3.00 -13.55 -13.53
N PHE A 180 2.36 -12.40 -13.77
CA PHE A 180 2.31 -11.29 -12.80
C PHE A 180 0.95 -11.18 -12.11
N ILE A 181 0.95 -10.48 -10.97
CA ILE A 181 -0.20 -10.06 -10.19
C ILE A 181 -0.34 -8.54 -10.35
N SER A 182 -1.56 -8.01 -10.41
CA SER A 182 -1.79 -6.56 -10.38
C SER A 182 -2.08 -6.08 -8.95
N ALA A 183 -1.49 -4.93 -8.58
CA ALA A 183 -1.70 -4.30 -7.27
C ALA A 183 -3.03 -3.54 -7.12
N GLY A 184 -3.79 -3.37 -8.21
CA GLY A 184 -4.99 -2.53 -8.22
C GLY A 184 -4.66 -1.10 -7.82
N THR A 185 -5.28 -0.59 -6.75
CA THR A 185 -5.02 0.76 -6.21
C THR A 185 -3.89 0.84 -5.20
N LEU A 186 -3.29 -0.29 -4.81
CA LEU A 186 -2.20 -0.27 -3.83
C LEU A 186 -0.92 0.29 -4.48
N ASN A 187 -0.34 1.29 -3.84
CA ASN A 187 1.00 1.75 -4.19
C ASN A 187 2.05 0.65 -3.88
N PRO A 188 3.30 0.76 -4.38
CA PRO A 188 4.29 -0.31 -4.26
C PRO A 188 4.57 -0.72 -2.81
N TYR A 189 4.57 0.24 -1.88
CA TYR A 189 4.83 0.00 -0.47
C TYR A 189 3.69 -0.78 0.20
N LYS A 190 2.44 -0.46 -0.12
CA LYS A 190 1.27 -1.18 0.42
C LYS A 190 1.08 -2.54 -0.24
N ALA A 191 1.33 -2.63 -1.55
CA ALA A 191 1.35 -3.89 -2.27
C ALA A 191 2.38 -4.86 -1.68
N ARG A 192 3.55 -4.37 -1.28
CA ARG A 192 4.58 -5.17 -0.61
C ARG A 192 4.11 -5.72 0.74
N VAL A 193 3.39 -4.92 1.53
CA VAL A 193 2.80 -5.39 2.80
C VAL A 193 1.79 -6.50 2.55
N LEU A 194 0.85 -6.33 1.61
CA LEU A 194 -0.16 -7.34 1.31
C LEU A 194 0.46 -8.63 0.76
N LEU A 195 1.45 -8.52 -0.14
CA LEU A 195 2.17 -9.69 -0.66
C LEU A 195 2.93 -10.43 0.44
N ALA A 196 3.59 -9.72 1.36
CA ALA A 196 4.30 -10.33 2.48
C ALA A 196 3.35 -11.09 3.41
N LEU A 197 2.17 -10.54 3.70
CA LEU A 197 1.13 -11.20 4.50
C LEU A 197 0.60 -12.46 3.81
N ALA A 198 0.32 -12.38 2.51
CA ALA A 198 -0.19 -13.52 1.74
C ALA A 198 0.83 -14.67 1.68
N LEU A 199 2.10 -14.35 1.38
CA LEU A 199 3.19 -15.33 1.34
C LEU A 199 3.49 -15.91 2.72
N ALA A 200 3.43 -15.11 3.80
CA ALA A 200 3.60 -15.59 5.17
C ALA A 200 2.48 -16.58 5.57
N ARG A 201 1.29 -16.44 4.98
CA ARG A 201 0.17 -17.38 5.14
C ARG A 201 0.33 -18.65 4.31
N GLY A 202 1.34 -18.74 3.45
CA GLY A 202 1.58 -19.86 2.56
C GLY A 202 0.85 -19.77 1.22
N ILE A 203 0.23 -18.62 0.90
CA ILE A 203 -0.43 -18.41 -0.40
C ILE A 203 0.66 -18.12 -1.42
N THR A 204 0.96 -19.09 -2.28
CA THR A 204 2.00 -18.96 -3.31
C THR A 204 1.46 -19.12 -4.73
N ASP A 205 0.25 -19.65 -4.89
CA ASP A 205 -0.40 -19.72 -6.20
C ASP A 205 -0.75 -18.31 -6.70
N ARG A 206 -0.46 -18.06 -7.97
CA ARG A 206 -0.63 -16.74 -8.57
C ARG A 206 -2.10 -16.30 -8.65
N ILE A 207 -3.02 -17.22 -8.94
CA ILE A 207 -4.44 -16.91 -9.07
C ILE A 207 -5.01 -16.58 -7.67
N GLU A 208 -4.59 -17.33 -6.65
CA GLU A 208 -4.95 -17.02 -5.27
C GLU A 208 -4.36 -15.71 -4.79
N LEU A 209 -3.10 -15.41 -5.15
CA LEU A 209 -2.48 -14.12 -4.86
C LEU A 209 -3.22 -12.98 -5.55
N GLN A 210 -3.63 -13.13 -6.82
CA GLN A 210 -4.46 -12.11 -7.48
C GLN A 210 -5.78 -11.91 -6.74
N ARG A 211 -6.46 -12.99 -6.33
CA ARG A 211 -7.70 -12.92 -5.54
C ARG A 211 -7.50 -12.17 -4.22
N VAL A 212 -6.34 -12.34 -3.57
CA VAL A 212 -5.97 -11.56 -2.38
C VAL A 212 -5.93 -10.07 -2.70
N PHE A 213 -5.22 -9.67 -3.76
CA PHE A 213 -5.15 -8.26 -4.18
C PHE A 213 -6.50 -7.68 -4.62
N ASP A 214 -7.38 -8.52 -5.16
CA ASP A 214 -8.73 -8.11 -5.55
C ASP A 214 -9.68 -7.99 -4.36
N THR A 215 -9.34 -8.55 -3.20
CA THR A 215 -10.20 -8.58 -2.00
C THR A 215 -9.81 -7.53 -0.97
N TYR A 216 -8.51 -7.38 -0.70
CA TYR A 216 -7.98 -6.62 0.45
C TYR A 216 -7.38 -5.25 0.07
#